data_AF-A0A971MXM6-F1
#
_entry.id   AF-A0A971MXM6-F1
#
_cell.length_a   1.000
_cell.length_b   1.000
_cell.length_c   1.000
_cell.angle_alpha   90.00
_cell.angle_beta   90.00
_cell.angle_gamma   90.00
#
_symmetry.space_group_name_H-M   'P 1'
#
loop_
_entity.id
_entity.type
_entity.pdbx_description
1 polymer ?
#
loop_
_entity_poly.entity_id
_entity_poly.type
_entity_poly.pdbx_seq_one_letter_code
_entity_poly.pdbx_strand_id
1 'polypeptide(L)'
;MVTNNPLLKERLGESVEVNFFEEDSHRDILERVRDFVHNGYRILTHPLAGSVKPWETPYRSLMITAEREGGTDIFSLEMIEQAIFALEKSKARPVVWDEKVLVDFQLIDLSLIESALPSAEAQGRH
;
A
#
# COMPACT_ATOMS: atom_id res chain seq x y z
N MET A 1 -3.69 -6.13 -5.44
CA MET A 1 -2.77 -5.19 -4.76
C MET A 1 -2.95 -3.79 -5.31
N VAL A 2 -2.66 -2.76 -4.50
CA VAL A 2 -2.76 -1.33 -4.86
C VAL A 2 -1.39 -0.67 -4.63
N THR A 3 -0.84 0.03 -5.61
CA THR A 3 0.53 0.58 -5.52
C THR A 3 0.77 1.75 -6.49
N ASN A 4 1.68 2.66 -6.13
CA ASN A 4 2.29 3.64 -7.03
C ASN A 4 3.77 3.33 -7.35
N ASN A 5 4.28 2.17 -6.91
CA ASN A 5 5.68 1.77 -7.08
C ASN A 5 5.88 1.06 -8.44
N PRO A 6 6.56 1.68 -9.42
CA PRO A 6 6.72 1.09 -10.75
C PRO A 6 7.57 -0.18 -10.74
N LEU A 7 8.58 -0.26 -9.86
CA LEU A 7 9.40 -1.47 -9.71
C LEU A 7 8.55 -2.66 -9.24
N LEU A 8 7.57 -2.39 -8.38
CA LEU A 8 6.71 -3.45 -7.86
C LEU A 8 5.79 -4.00 -8.95
N LYS A 9 5.21 -3.13 -9.77
CA LYS A 9 4.46 -3.54 -10.97
C LYS A 9 5.33 -4.38 -11.91
N GLU A 10 6.56 -3.96 -12.16
CA GLU A 10 7.49 -4.70 -13.03
C GLU A 10 7.78 -6.11 -12.48
N ARG A 11 8.01 -6.24 -11.18
CA ARG A 11 8.42 -7.51 -10.56
C ARG A 11 7.28 -8.49 -10.28
N LEU A 12 6.10 -7.98 -9.93
CA LEU A 12 4.98 -8.81 -9.47
C LEU A 12 3.77 -8.78 -10.40
N GLY A 13 3.77 -7.92 -11.43
CA GLY A 13 2.62 -7.74 -12.33
C GLY A 13 2.22 -8.98 -13.14
N GLU A 14 3.13 -9.93 -13.31
CA GLU A 14 2.84 -11.20 -14.00
C GLU A 14 2.24 -12.27 -13.07
N SER A 15 2.46 -12.16 -11.76
CA SER A 15 2.06 -13.17 -10.77
C SER A 15 0.88 -12.74 -9.89
N VAL A 16 0.68 -11.44 -9.72
CA VAL A 16 -0.34 -10.87 -8.84
C VAL A 16 -1.07 -9.75 -9.57
N GLU A 17 -2.39 -9.63 -9.36
CA GLU A 17 -3.14 -8.49 -9.88
C GLU A 17 -2.72 -7.18 -9.20
N VAL A 18 -2.25 -6.23 -10.01
CA VAL A 18 -1.73 -4.93 -9.56
C VAL A 18 -2.59 -3.79 -10.09
N ASN A 19 -3.26 -3.09 -9.19
CA ASN A 19 -3.87 -1.78 -9.45
C ASN A 19 -2.78 -0.71 -9.28
N PHE A 20 -2.18 -0.31 -10.41
CA PHE A 20 -1.04 0.60 -10.43
C PHE A 20 -1.46 2.04 -10.74
N PHE A 21 -1.05 2.98 -9.88
CA PHE A 21 -1.36 4.40 -9.97
C PHE A 21 -0.07 5.21 -9.86
N GLU A 22 0.62 5.42 -10.99
CA GLU A 22 1.96 6.02 -11.01
C GLU A 22 2.01 7.45 -10.48
N GLU A 23 0.99 8.25 -10.79
CA GLU A 23 0.92 9.67 -10.45
C GLU A 23 0.38 9.92 -9.03
N ASP A 24 -0.10 8.88 -8.37
CA ASP A 24 -0.67 8.97 -7.02
C ASP A 24 0.42 9.20 -5.98
N SER A 25 0.13 10.07 -5.02
CA SER A 25 0.92 10.18 -3.80
C SER A 25 0.67 9.00 -2.86
N HIS A 26 1.49 8.88 -1.81
CA HIS A 26 1.23 7.95 -0.71
C HIS A 26 -0.22 8.09 -0.18
N ARG A 27 -0.69 9.34 0.02
CA ARG A 27 -2.04 9.59 0.54
C ARG A 27 -3.11 9.06 -0.40
N ASP A 28 -2.95 9.30 -1.70
CA ASP A 28 -3.91 8.87 -2.71
C ASP A 28 -4.00 7.34 -2.75
N ILE A 29 -2.88 6.63 -2.61
CA ILE A 29 -2.87 5.16 -2.46
C ILE A 29 -3.68 4.70 -1.25
N LEU A 30 -3.52 5.34 -0.09
CA LEU A 30 -4.32 4.99 1.10
C LEU A 30 -5.82 5.25 0.88
N GLU A 31 -6.17 6.36 0.23
CA GLU A 31 -7.57 6.69 -0.09
C GLU A 31 -8.17 5.69 -1.08
N ARG A 32 -7.41 5.27 -2.10
CA ARG A 32 -7.86 4.20 -3.02
C ARG A 32 -8.11 2.90 -2.29
N VAL A 33 -7.22 2.51 -1.39
CA VAL A 33 -7.42 1.29 -0.59
C VAL A 33 -8.67 1.41 0.27
N ARG A 34 -8.94 2.57 0.87
CA ARG A 34 -10.21 2.80 1.58
C ARG A 34 -11.41 2.60 0.66
N ASP A 35 -11.36 3.12 -0.57
CA ASP A 35 -12.45 2.92 -1.54
C ASP A 35 -12.63 1.44 -1.90
N PHE A 36 -11.54 0.68 -2.03
CA PHE A 36 -11.61 -0.79 -2.16
C PHE A 36 -12.25 -1.43 -0.93
N VAL A 37 -11.91 -1.00 0.29
CA VAL A 37 -12.52 -1.53 1.52
C VAL A 37 -14.02 -1.27 1.57
N HIS A 38 -14.47 -0.06 1.24
CA HIS A 38 -15.90 0.24 1.11
C HIS A 38 -16.61 -0.62 0.05
N ASN A 39 -15.88 -1.00 -0.98
CA ASN A 39 -16.32 -1.89 -2.04
C ASN A 39 -16.32 -3.38 -1.65
N GLY A 40 -15.90 -3.72 -0.44
CA GLY A 40 -15.96 -5.06 0.12
C GLY A 40 -14.70 -5.88 -0.06
N TYR A 41 -13.56 -5.23 -0.30
CA TYR A 41 -12.24 -5.86 -0.18
C TYR A 41 -11.72 -5.75 1.25
N ARG A 42 -10.83 -6.65 1.66
CA ARG A 42 -10.16 -6.62 2.96
C ARG A 42 -8.66 -6.40 2.80
N ILE A 43 -8.05 -5.67 3.73
CA ILE A 43 -6.62 -5.38 3.73
C ILE A 43 -5.84 -6.58 4.29
N LEU A 44 -4.78 -6.99 3.59
CA LEU A 44 -3.91 -8.12 3.97
C LEU A 44 -2.56 -7.69 4.53
N THR A 45 -2.19 -6.42 4.36
CA THR A 45 -0.94 -5.83 4.87
C THR A 45 -1.20 -4.54 5.61
N HIS A 46 -0.53 -4.33 6.74
CA HIS A 46 -0.70 -3.11 7.50
C HIS A 46 -0.28 -1.86 6.68
N PRO A 47 -1.12 -0.82 6.54
CA PRO A 47 -0.85 0.36 5.72
C PRO A 47 0.42 1.12 6.08
N LEU A 48 0.75 1.15 7.38
CA LEU A 48 1.95 1.80 7.91
C LEU A 48 3.12 0.82 8.12
N ALA A 49 3.15 -0.30 7.39
CA ALA A 49 4.25 -1.26 7.49
C ALA A 49 5.59 -0.62 7.07
N GLY A 50 6.66 -1.06 7.74
CA GLY A 50 8.03 -0.58 7.56
C GLY A 50 8.48 0.43 8.62
N SER A 51 9.79 0.68 8.66
CA SER A 51 10.42 1.65 9.57
C SER A 51 10.52 3.06 8.98
N VAL A 52 10.35 3.19 7.66
CA VAL A 52 10.31 4.47 6.94
C VAL A 52 9.02 5.18 7.31
N LYS A 53 9.13 6.43 7.76
CA LYS A 53 7.94 7.20 8.11
C LYS A 53 7.11 7.45 6.84
N PRO A 54 5.77 7.39 6.92
CA PRO A 54 4.90 7.53 5.76
C PRO A 54 5.16 8.77 4.90
N TRP A 55 5.53 9.90 5.52
CA TRP A 55 5.82 11.17 4.84
C TRP A 55 7.24 11.29 4.28
N GLU A 56 8.12 10.30 4.49
CA GLU A 56 9.50 10.33 4.00
C GLU A 56 9.70 9.52 2.70
N THR A 57 8.70 8.73 2.30
CA THR A 57 8.71 7.95 1.05
C THR A 57 7.59 8.39 0.10
N PRO A 58 7.87 8.51 -1.20
CA PRO A 58 6.83 8.74 -2.19
C PRO A 58 6.08 7.45 -2.54
N TYR A 59 6.67 6.27 -2.30
CA TYR A 59 6.10 4.99 -2.70
C TYR A 59 5.35 4.31 -1.55
N ARG A 60 4.22 3.69 -1.90
CA ARG A 60 3.42 2.87 -1.00
C ARG A 60 2.70 1.76 -1.77
N SER A 61 2.70 0.58 -1.17
CA SER A 61 1.97 -0.58 -1.67
C SER A 61 1.15 -1.25 -0.56
N LEU A 62 -0.05 -1.73 -0.89
CA LEU A 62 -0.89 -2.52 -0.01
C LEU A 62 -1.49 -3.73 -0.73
N MET A 63 -1.47 -4.88 -0.05
CA MET A 63 -2.22 -6.05 -0.47
C MET A 63 -3.64 -6.00 0.06
N ILE A 64 -4.58 -6.32 -0.81
CA ILE A 64 -5.99 -6.51 -0.52
C ILE A 64 -6.41 -7.88 -1.06
N THR A 65 -7.55 -8.40 -0.63
CA THR A 65 -8.12 -9.64 -1.13
C THR A 65 -8.27 -9.63 -2.66
N ALA A 66 -8.19 -10.81 -3.28
CA ALA A 66 -8.35 -10.92 -4.73
C ALA A 66 -9.80 -10.62 -5.15
N GLU A 67 -10.76 -11.05 -4.33
CA GLU A 67 -12.19 -10.85 -4.57
C GLU A 67 -12.84 -10.05 -3.43
N ARG A 68 -14.07 -9.59 -3.69
CA ARG A 68 -14.91 -8.94 -2.69
C ARG A 68 -15.49 -10.00 -1.76
N GLU A 69 -15.33 -9.83 -0.46
CA GLU A 69 -15.83 -10.77 0.56
C GLU A 69 -17.27 -10.44 1.02
N GLY A 70 -17.82 -9.30 0.59
CA GLY A 70 -19.20 -8.88 0.87
C GLY A 70 -19.32 -8.07 2.15
N GLY A 71 -20.01 -6.92 2.06
CA GLY A 71 -20.04 -5.94 3.15
C GLY A 71 -18.68 -5.25 3.35
N THR A 72 -18.60 -4.27 4.24
CA THR A 72 -17.36 -3.57 4.55
C THR A 72 -16.66 -4.23 5.73
N ASP A 73 -15.40 -4.64 5.56
CA ASP A 73 -14.57 -5.12 6.68
C ASP A 73 -14.21 -3.95 7.60
N ILE A 74 -14.86 -3.88 8.77
CA ILE A 74 -14.73 -2.76 9.71
C ILE A 74 -13.30 -2.63 10.22
N PHE A 75 -12.60 -3.74 10.42
CA PHE A 75 -11.21 -3.73 10.88
C PHE A 75 -10.27 -3.09 9.84
N SER A 76 -10.40 -3.46 8.57
CA SER A 76 -9.67 -2.81 7.47
C SER A 76 -10.02 -1.33 7.35
N LEU A 77 -11.29 -0.97 7.53
CA LEU A 77 -11.74 0.43 7.47
C LEU A 77 -11.10 1.26 8.59
N GLU A 78 -11.14 0.76 9.83
CA GLU A 78 -10.49 1.43 10.96
C GLU A 78 -8.98 1.55 10.74
N MET A 79 -8.34 0.50 10.22
CA MET A 79 -6.91 0.47 9.98
C MET A 79 -6.48 1.50 8.92
N ILE A 80 -7.20 1.62 7.81
CA ILE A 80 -6.86 2.56 6.74
C ILE A 80 -7.14 4.01 7.16
N GLU A 81 -8.24 4.27 7.89
CA GLU A 81 -8.56 5.60 8.41
C GLU A 81 -7.52 6.08 9.43
N GLN A 82 -7.05 5.19 10.32
CA GLN A 82 -5.96 5.51 11.23
C GLN A 82 -4.65 5.85 10.50
N ALA A 83 -4.35 5.15 9.40
CA ALA A 83 -3.18 5.41 8.58
C ALA A 83 -3.24 6.77 7.88
N ILE A 84 -4.38 7.10 7.28
CA ILE A 84 -4.63 8.40 6.66
C ILE A 84 -4.51 9.51 7.70
N PHE A 85 -5.16 9.35 8.86
CA PHE A 85 -5.09 10.33 9.95
C PHE A 85 -3.67 10.55 10.48
N ALA A 86 -2.87 9.50 10.60
CA ALA A 86 -1.47 9.59 11.02
C ALA A 86 -0.63 10.37 9.99
N LEU A 87 -0.88 10.17 8.70
CA LEU A 87 -0.22 10.89 7.62
C LEU A 87 -0.62 12.38 7.62
N GLU A 88 -1.90 12.70 7.79
CA GLU A 88 -2.41 14.08 7.84
C GLU A 88 -1.88 14.87 9.03
N LYS A 89 -1.68 14.22 10.18
CA LYS A 89 -1.07 14.85 11.36
C LYS A 89 0.43 15.08 11.24
N SER A 90 1.08 14.50 10.23
CA SER A 90 2.51 14.65 10.06
C SER A 90 2.87 16.09 9.67
N LYS A 91 3.94 16.62 10.27
CA LYS A 91 4.55 17.90 9.86
C LYS A 91 5.57 17.65 8.76
N ALA A 92 5.17 16.93 7.72
CA ALA A 92 6.03 16.62 6.59
C ALA A 92 6.57 17.91 5.98
N ARG A 93 7.89 17.99 5.79
CA ARG A 93 8.48 19.06 4.99
C ARG A 93 8.44 18.63 3.53
N PRO A 94 8.36 19.57 2.58
CA PRO A 94 8.61 19.25 1.18
C PRO A 94 9.99 18.58 1.07
N VAL A 95 10.01 17.33 0.62
CA VAL A 95 11.24 16.58 0.35
C VAL A 95 11.41 16.52 -1.16
N VAL A 96 12.60 16.84 -1.63
CA VAL A 96 13.02 16.58 -3.00
C VAL A 96 13.91 15.35 -2.94
N TRP A 97 13.49 14.29 -3.60
CA TRP A 97 14.26 13.05 -3.72
C TRP A 97 15.04 13.07 -5.02
N ASP A 98 16.32 12.71 -4.97
CA ASP A 98 17.06 12.41 -6.18
C ASP A 98 16.70 11.00 -6.70
N GLU A 99 17.07 10.71 -7.95
CA GLU A 99 16.73 9.44 -8.61
C GLU A 99 17.26 8.21 -7.86
N LYS A 100 18.44 8.29 -7.23
CA LYS A 100 19.01 7.14 -6.51
C LYS A 100 18.21 6.84 -5.25
N VAL A 101 17.84 7.90 -4.51
CA VAL A 101 16.99 7.79 -3.33
C VAL A 101 15.60 7.25 -3.68
N LEU A 102 15.04 7.65 -4.83
CA LEU A 102 13.78 7.09 -5.33
C LEU A 102 13.89 5.57 -5.54
N VAL A 103 14.96 5.10 -6.20
CA VAL A 103 15.19 3.66 -6.40
C VAL A 103 15.32 2.92 -5.07
N ASP A 104 16.01 3.48 -4.08
CA ASP A 104 16.11 2.88 -2.75
C ASP A 104 14.73 2.75 -2.08
N PHE A 105 13.87 3.77 -2.17
CA PHE A 105 12.51 3.68 -1.64
C PHE A 105 11.65 2.66 -2.38
N GLN A 106 11.81 2.51 -3.71
CA GLN A 106 11.13 1.46 -4.47
C GLN A 106 11.53 0.07 -3.98
N LEU A 107 12.83 -0.15 -3.73
CA LEU A 107 13.36 -1.42 -3.22
C LEU A 107 12.87 -1.71 -1.79
N ILE A 108 12.84 -0.70 -0.92
CA ILE A 108 12.33 -0.85 0.44
C ILE A 108 10.86 -1.29 0.41
N ASP A 109 10.02 -0.58 -0.33
CA ASP A 109 8.59 -0.88 -0.43
C ASP A 109 8.34 -2.28 -1.06
N LEU A 110 9.09 -2.64 -2.10
CA LEU A 110 9.06 -4.00 -2.68
C LEU A 110 9.41 -5.06 -1.63
N SER A 111 10.51 -4.87 -0.89
CA SER A 111 10.97 -5.84 0.11
C SER A 111 9.94 -6.07 1.23
N LEU A 112 9.20 -5.02 1.62
CA LEU A 112 8.13 -5.14 2.60
C LEU A 112 7.00 -6.02 2.07
N ILE A 113 6.58 -5.81 0.82
CA ILE A 113 5.54 -6.62 0.18
C ILE A 113 5.98 -8.07 -0.01
N GLU A 114 7.18 -8.30 -0.52
CA GLU A 114 7.72 -9.65 -0.70
C GLU A 114 7.79 -10.41 0.64
N SER A 115 8.17 -9.74 1.72
CA SER A 115 8.21 -10.35 3.06
C SER A 115 6.83 -10.72 3.60
N ALA A 116 5.79 -9.97 3.22
CA ALA A 116 4.41 -10.19 3.68
C ALA A 116 3.63 -11.15 2.79
N LEU A 117 4.07 -11.38 1.54
CA LEU A 117 3.34 -12.15 0.53
C LEU A 117 2.95 -13.57 1.00
N PRO A 118 3.83 -14.37 1.63
CA PRO A 118 3.45 -15.71 2.09
C PRO A 118 2.32 -15.68 3.14
N SER A 119 2.32 -14.68 4.02
CA SER A 119 1.28 -14.52 5.03
C SER A 119 -0.03 -14.01 4.42
N ALA A 120 0.04 -13.09 3.47
CA ALA A 120 -1.13 -12.59 2.75
C ALA A 120 -1.80 -13.67 1.91
N GLU A 121 -1.02 -14.51 1.21
CA GLU A 121 -1.55 -15.66 0.44
C GLU A 121 -2.26 -16.68 1.33
N ALA A 122 -1.77 -16.92 2.55
CA ALA A 122 -2.45 -17.79 3.51
C ALA A 122 -3.80 -17.21 3.96
N GLN A 123 -3.89 -15.88 4.10
CA GLN A 123 -5.09 -15.17 4.55
C GLN A 123 -6.14 -14.91 3.45
N GLY A 124 -5.74 -14.93 2.18
CA GLY A 124 -6.59 -14.65 1.02
C GLY A 124 -7.21 -15.88 0.35
N ARG A 125 -6.95 -17.10 0.84
CA ARG A 125 -7.48 -18.37 0.30
C ARG A 125 -8.83 -18.78 0.92
N HIS A 126 -9.55 -17.87 1.55
CA HIS A 126 -10.80 -18.16 2.27
C HIS A 126 -11.99 -17.49 1.62
#